data_AF-A0A3P8JJM9-F1
#
_entry.id   AF-A0A3P8JJM9-F1
#
_cell.length_a   1.000
_cell.length_b   1.000
_cell.length_c   1.000
_cell.angle_alpha   90.00
_cell.angle_beta   90.00
_cell.angle_gamma   90.00
#
_symmetry.space_group_name_H-M   'P 1'
#
loop_
_entity.id
_entity.type
_entity.pdbx_description
1 polymer ?
#
loop_
_entity_poly.entity_id
_entity_poly.type
_entity_poly.pdbx_seq_one_letter_code
_entity_poly.pdbx_strand_id
1 'polypeptide(L)'
;MKEKKTTISPAGAASPQAADKRRLLMMALPIIVAVMLLFVPVPDGLPPYAWHYFAIFVGVIVGLIFEPLPGAVIGITGVVVIALFSQWLLFDPAQLADPKFKLAGASFKWAVSGFGNSTVWLIFGAFMFAAGYDKTQFGRRLALILVKYLGRRSLTLGYAITFADLLLAPFTPSNTARSGGTIYPIIANLPPLYGSKPNDPSARRIGSYLMWVAITAACITSSMFLSALAPNLLALALVKSIVGINISWGTWFIAFLPVGVLLIAVMPLLAYWFYPPEVKINDEVPCGPRASWKSLAACRVMKFCCWCSSASR
;
A
#
# COMPACT_ATOMS: atom_id res chain seq x y z
N MET A 1 32.96 24.87 36.55
CA MET A 1 31.63 25.15 35.98
C MET A 1 31.30 24.00 35.02
N LYS A 2 30.56 22.98 35.48
CA LYS A 2 30.33 21.74 34.74
C LYS A 2 29.09 21.88 33.85
N GLU A 3 29.27 21.62 32.56
CA GLU A 3 28.26 21.70 31.51
C GLU A 3 27.16 20.64 31.71
N LYS A 4 25.92 21.07 31.90
CA LYS A 4 24.76 20.18 32.10
C LYS A 4 24.22 19.77 30.73
N LYS A 5 24.56 18.56 30.29
CA LYS A 5 24.08 17.96 29.04
C LYS A 5 22.58 17.63 29.19
N THR A 6 21.71 18.46 28.63
CA THR A 6 20.26 18.23 28.59
C THR A 6 19.96 17.12 27.59
N THR A 7 19.92 15.87 28.07
CA THR A 7 19.37 14.74 27.32
C THR A 7 17.85 14.90 27.22
N ILE A 8 17.36 15.20 26.02
CA ILE A 8 15.94 15.07 25.69
C ILE A 8 15.62 13.56 25.73
N SER A 9 14.82 13.15 26.70
CA SER A 9 14.29 11.79 26.79
C SER A 9 13.28 11.59 25.64
N PRO A 10 13.39 10.54 24.80
CA PRO A 10 12.37 10.27 23.81
C PRO A 10 11.08 9.89 24.54
N ALA A 11 10.00 10.59 24.22
CA ALA A 11 8.67 10.33 24.76
C ALA A 11 8.28 8.86 24.54
N GLY A 12 7.96 8.16 25.63
CA GLY A 12 7.06 7.01 25.63
C GLY A 12 7.58 5.69 25.06
N ALA A 13 8.84 5.31 25.27
CA ALA A 13 9.24 3.91 25.08
C ALA A 13 8.62 3.05 26.21
N ALA A 14 7.55 2.31 25.89
CA ALA A 14 6.96 1.34 26.81
C ALA A 14 8.01 0.33 27.28
N SER A 15 7.95 -0.06 28.56
CA SER A 15 8.85 -1.06 29.13
C SER A 15 8.74 -2.41 28.37
N PRO A 16 9.83 -3.20 28.26
CA PRO A 16 9.83 -4.47 27.52
C PRO A 16 8.70 -5.41 27.93
N GLN A 17 8.35 -5.43 29.22
CA GLN A 17 7.25 -6.24 29.76
C GLN A 17 5.85 -5.72 29.36
N ALA A 18 5.67 -4.40 29.21
CA ALA A 18 4.41 -3.82 28.76
C ALA A 18 4.18 -4.04 27.25
N ALA A 19 5.26 -4.02 26.46
CA ALA A 19 5.22 -4.36 25.03
C ALA A 19 4.81 -5.83 24.81
N ASP A 20 5.31 -6.75 25.63
CA ASP A 20 5.01 -8.18 25.53
C ASP A 20 3.56 -8.51 25.92
N LYS A 21 3.06 -7.91 27.01
CA LYS A 21 1.64 -8.02 27.42
C LYS A 21 0.69 -7.48 26.37
N ARG A 22 1.00 -6.33 25.77
CA ARG A 22 0.16 -5.73 24.71
C ARG A 22 0.11 -6.63 23.47
N ARG A 23 1.24 -7.24 23.09
CA ARG A 23 1.32 -8.17 21.97
C ARG A 23 0.51 -9.44 22.23
N LEU A 24 0.63 -10.04 23.42
CA LEU A 24 -0.18 -11.20 23.82
C LEU A 24 -1.68 -10.89 23.79
N LEU A 25 -2.07 -9.72 24.29
CA LEU A 25 -3.47 -9.28 24.28
C LEU A 25 -3.99 -9.08 22.84
N MET A 26 -3.18 -8.50 21.96
CA MET A 26 -3.50 -8.36 20.53
C MET A 26 -3.58 -9.71 19.80
N MET A 27 -2.78 -10.70 20.19
CA MET A 27 -2.86 -12.06 19.65
C MET A 27 -4.08 -12.84 20.17
N ALA A 28 -4.48 -12.60 21.43
CA ALA A 28 -5.65 -13.23 22.02
C ALA A 28 -6.97 -12.64 21.48
N LEU A 29 -6.98 -11.35 21.14
CA LEU A 29 -8.19 -10.63 20.72
C LEU A 29 -8.96 -11.29 19.55
N PRO A 30 -8.32 -11.70 18.43
CA PRO A 30 -8.97 -12.47 17.36
C PRO A 30 -9.69 -13.73 17.85
N ILE A 31 -9.04 -14.47 18.77
CA ILE A 31 -9.56 -15.71 19.32
C ILE A 31 -10.74 -15.42 20.26
N ILE A 32 -10.59 -14.41 21.12
CA ILE A 32 -11.64 -13.99 22.05
C ILE A 32 -12.89 -13.57 21.28
N VAL A 33 -12.76 -12.78 20.22
CA VAL A 33 -13.92 -12.36 19.41
C VAL A 33 -14.58 -13.56 18.74
N ALA A 34 -13.81 -14.47 18.13
CA ALA A 34 -14.37 -15.67 17.52
C ALA A 34 -15.11 -16.54 18.55
N VAL A 35 -14.50 -16.79 19.71
CA VAL A 35 -15.09 -17.60 20.78
C VAL A 35 -16.35 -16.94 21.35
N MET A 36 -16.35 -15.62 21.56
CA MET A 36 -17.55 -14.90 22.01
C MET A 36 -18.70 -15.05 21.00
N LEU A 37 -18.43 -14.93 19.70
CA LEU A 37 -19.43 -15.14 18.66
C LEU A 37 -19.95 -16.57 18.60
N LEU A 38 -19.12 -17.57 18.91
CA LEU A 38 -19.56 -18.97 19.00
C LEU A 38 -20.52 -19.22 20.15
N PHE A 39 -20.46 -18.43 21.23
CA PHE A 39 -21.42 -18.49 22.35
C PHE A 39 -22.71 -17.71 22.09
N VAL A 40 -22.73 -16.84 21.08
CA VAL A 40 -23.97 -16.17 20.65
C VAL A 40 -24.85 -17.19 19.93
N PRO A 41 -26.15 -17.30 20.27
CA PRO A 41 -27.04 -18.23 19.61
C PRO A 41 -27.13 -17.93 18.11
N VAL A 42 -27.26 -18.99 17.33
CA VAL A 42 -27.38 -18.91 15.88
C VAL A 42 -28.64 -18.12 15.52
N PRO A 43 -28.53 -17.06 14.71
CA PRO A 43 -29.70 -16.30 14.25
C PRO A 43 -30.70 -17.19 13.50
N ASP A 44 -31.99 -16.91 13.69
CA ASP A 44 -33.06 -17.65 13.02
C ASP A 44 -32.90 -17.65 11.49
N GLY A 45 -33.07 -18.82 10.88
CA GLY A 45 -32.92 -19.01 9.43
C GLY A 45 -31.50 -19.27 8.94
N LEU A 46 -30.49 -19.27 9.82
CA LEU A 46 -29.10 -19.60 9.46
C LEU A 46 -28.71 -21.02 9.92
N PRO A 47 -28.09 -21.84 9.07
CA PRO A 47 -27.54 -23.12 9.50
C PRO A 47 -26.42 -22.95 10.54
N PRO A 48 -26.33 -23.79 11.59
CA PRO A 48 -25.32 -23.63 12.63
C PRO A 48 -23.88 -23.60 12.11
N TYR A 49 -23.52 -24.47 11.17
CA TYR A 49 -22.17 -24.52 10.61
C TYR A 49 -21.76 -23.20 9.92
N ALA A 50 -22.73 -22.48 9.32
CA ALA A 50 -22.49 -21.18 8.69
C ALA A 50 -22.24 -20.07 9.73
N TRP A 51 -22.94 -20.10 10.87
CA TRP A 51 -22.67 -19.19 11.98
C TRP A 51 -21.28 -19.42 12.59
N HIS A 52 -20.92 -20.69 12.81
CA HIS A 52 -19.60 -21.03 13.34
C HIS A 52 -18.48 -20.64 12.36
N TYR A 53 -18.66 -20.86 11.05
CA TYR A 53 -17.76 -20.35 10.02
C TYR A 53 -17.58 -18.85 10.13
N PHE A 54 -18.70 -18.12 10.21
CA PHE A 54 -18.72 -16.67 10.32
C PHE A 54 -17.97 -16.19 11.56
N ALA A 55 -18.16 -16.83 12.71
CA ALA A 55 -17.44 -16.49 13.93
C ALA A 55 -15.91 -16.60 13.78
N ILE A 56 -15.41 -17.70 13.19
CA ILE A 56 -13.98 -17.86 12.90
C ILE A 56 -13.50 -16.83 11.87
N PHE A 57 -14.29 -16.59 10.83
CA PHE A 57 -13.99 -15.59 9.80
C PHE A 57 -13.85 -14.19 10.39
N VAL A 58 -14.77 -13.76 11.28
CA VAL A 58 -14.67 -12.48 11.98
C VAL A 58 -13.41 -12.43 12.85
N GLY A 59 -13.06 -13.52 13.52
CA GLY A 59 -11.79 -13.63 14.25
C GLY A 59 -10.58 -13.36 13.34
N VAL A 60 -10.54 -13.98 12.16
CA VAL A 60 -9.48 -13.74 11.15
C VAL A 60 -9.45 -12.27 10.71
N ILE A 61 -10.61 -11.65 10.45
CA ILE A 61 -10.69 -10.22 10.10
C ILE A 61 -10.16 -9.33 11.21
N VAL A 62 -10.53 -9.58 12.46
CA VAL A 62 -9.97 -8.87 13.63
C VAL A 62 -8.45 -9.05 13.69
N GLY A 63 -7.95 -10.26 13.44
CA GLY A 63 -6.52 -10.53 13.32
C GLY A 63 -5.85 -9.69 12.23
N LEU A 64 -6.46 -9.61 11.05
CA LEU A 64 -5.95 -8.80 9.93
C LEU A 64 -6.04 -7.29 10.17
N ILE A 65 -6.95 -6.82 11.03
CA ILE A 65 -7.05 -5.40 11.40
C ILE A 65 -5.95 -5.01 12.40
N PHE A 66 -5.72 -5.84 13.42
CA PHE A 66 -4.75 -5.54 14.47
C PHE A 66 -3.32 -6.01 14.14
N GLU A 67 -3.16 -6.83 13.09
CA GLU A 67 -1.90 -7.36 12.57
C GLU A 67 -0.88 -7.77 13.65
N PRO A 68 -1.26 -8.62 14.64
CA PRO A 68 -0.31 -9.08 15.66
C PRO A 68 0.80 -9.99 15.08
N LEU A 69 0.55 -10.54 13.90
CA LEU A 69 1.43 -11.37 13.08
C LEU A 69 1.31 -10.93 11.62
N PRO A 70 2.25 -11.31 10.73
CA PRO A 70 2.13 -11.06 9.30
C PRO A 70 0.79 -11.60 8.77
N GLY A 71 0.07 -10.80 7.97
CA GLY A 71 -1.27 -11.14 7.50
C GLY A 71 -1.36 -12.49 6.78
N ALA A 72 -0.30 -12.92 6.10
CA ALA A 72 -0.22 -14.25 5.49
C ALA A 72 -0.32 -15.39 6.51
N VAL A 73 0.31 -15.24 7.68
CA VAL A 73 0.25 -16.22 8.78
C VAL A 73 -1.18 -16.28 9.32
N ILE A 74 -1.80 -15.12 9.58
CA ILE A 74 -3.17 -15.03 10.10
C ILE A 74 -4.16 -15.67 9.12
N GLY A 75 -4.05 -15.36 7.82
CA GLY A 75 -4.90 -15.92 6.77
C GLY A 75 -4.75 -17.44 6.65
N ILE A 76 -3.51 -17.95 6.61
CA ILE A 76 -3.26 -19.40 6.54
C ILE A 76 -3.76 -20.11 7.80
N THR A 77 -3.53 -19.55 8.99
CA THR A 77 -4.05 -20.12 10.24
C THR A 77 -5.58 -20.22 10.19
N GLY A 78 -6.27 -19.19 9.71
CA GLY A 78 -7.72 -19.22 9.51
C GLY A 78 -8.17 -20.35 8.57
N VAL A 79 -7.53 -20.48 7.41
CA VAL A 79 -7.81 -21.55 6.44
C VAL A 79 -7.55 -22.93 7.05
N VAL A 80 -6.45 -23.11 7.78
CA VAL A 80 -6.11 -24.37 8.44
C VAL A 80 -7.12 -24.72 9.52
N VAL A 81 -7.50 -23.77 10.37
CA VAL A 81 -8.53 -23.98 11.40
C VAL A 81 -9.85 -24.39 10.75
N ILE A 82 -10.31 -23.68 9.71
CA ILE A 82 -11.56 -24.03 9.04
C ILE A 82 -11.46 -25.41 8.37
N ALA A 83 -10.34 -25.75 7.74
CA ALA A 83 -10.15 -27.05 7.10
C ALA A 83 -10.12 -28.20 8.12
N LEU A 84 -9.42 -28.03 9.25
CA LEU A 84 -9.34 -29.04 10.32
C LEU A 84 -10.69 -29.26 11.01
N PHE A 85 -11.44 -28.19 11.23
CA PHE A 85 -12.76 -28.23 11.88
C PHE A 85 -13.91 -28.21 10.85
N SER A 86 -13.65 -28.59 9.60
CA SER A 86 -14.57 -28.47 8.46
C SER A 86 -15.89 -29.23 8.63
N GLN A 87 -15.92 -30.30 9.41
CA GLN A 87 -17.15 -31.03 9.75
C GLN A 87 -18.15 -30.19 10.56
N TRP A 88 -17.68 -29.17 11.29
CA TRP A 88 -18.53 -28.27 12.09
C TRP A 88 -18.67 -26.88 11.47
N LEU A 89 -17.75 -26.51 10.58
CA LEU A 89 -17.62 -25.16 10.06
C LEU A 89 -17.94 -25.02 8.58
N LEU A 90 -17.89 -26.09 7.78
CA LEU A 90 -17.89 -25.95 6.32
C LEU A 90 -18.95 -26.79 5.63
N PHE A 91 -19.14 -28.02 6.08
CA PHE A 91 -20.03 -28.98 5.40
C PHE A 91 -21.36 -29.15 6.13
N ASP A 92 -22.40 -29.34 5.34
CA ASP A 92 -23.75 -29.62 5.82
C ASP A 92 -23.79 -31.03 6.45
N PRO A 93 -24.46 -31.23 7.61
CA PRO A 93 -24.70 -32.55 8.18
C PRO A 93 -25.21 -33.61 7.19
N ALA A 94 -26.04 -33.22 6.21
CA ALA A 94 -26.53 -34.12 5.17
C ALA A 94 -25.41 -34.58 4.21
N GLN A 95 -24.43 -33.73 3.91
CA GLN A 95 -23.26 -34.10 3.11
C GLN A 95 -22.34 -35.04 3.87
N LEU A 96 -22.20 -34.84 5.17
CA LEU A 96 -21.39 -35.70 6.04
C LEU A 96 -22.00 -37.08 6.24
N ALA A 97 -23.32 -37.21 6.12
CA ALA A 97 -24.05 -38.47 6.23
C ALA A 97 -23.94 -39.36 4.97
N ASP A 98 -23.51 -38.81 3.82
CA ASP A 98 -23.31 -39.59 2.59
C ASP A 98 -22.05 -40.49 2.72
N PRO A 99 -22.17 -41.83 2.62
CA PRO A 99 -21.03 -42.74 2.69
C PRO A 99 -19.96 -42.49 1.62
N LYS A 100 -20.30 -41.82 0.51
CA LYS A 100 -19.36 -41.47 -0.56
C LYS A 100 -18.61 -40.17 -0.30
N PHE A 101 -19.00 -39.39 0.70
CA PHE A 101 -18.38 -38.11 1.00
C PHE A 101 -17.02 -38.29 1.69
N LYS A 102 -15.94 -37.93 0.98
CA LYS A 102 -14.58 -37.98 1.51
C LYS A 102 -14.23 -36.66 2.18
N LEU A 103 -14.55 -36.53 3.48
CA LEU A 103 -14.33 -35.33 4.27
C LEU A 103 -12.93 -34.73 4.05
N ALA A 104 -11.86 -35.48 4.33
CA ALA A 104 -10.49 -34.98 4.23
C ALA A 104 -10.15 -34.44 2.82
N GLY A 105 -10.61 -35.12 1.76
CA GLY A 105 -10.39 -34.69 0.38
C GLY A 105 -11.16 -33.41 0.03
N ALA A 106 -12.42 -33.31 0.48
CA ALA A 106 -13.24 -32.13 0.29
C ALA A 106 -12.69 -30.92 1.05
N SER A 107 -12.29 -31.09 2.31
CA SER A 107 -11.67 -30.04 3.14
C SER A 107 -10.36 -29.53 2.54
N PHE A 108 -9.50 -30.46 2.08
CA PHE A 108 -8.25 -30.09 1.42
C PHE A 108 -8.50 -29.33 0.12
N LYS A 109 -9.42 -29.83 -0.72
CA LYS A 109 -9.80 -29.17 -1.98
C LYS A 109 -10.30 -27.75 -1.74
N TRP A 110 -11.14 -27.55 -0.71
CA TRP A 110 -11.60 -26.23 -0.31
C TRP A 110 -10.43 -25.33 0.13
N ALA A 111 -9.56 -25.83 1.02
CA ALA A 111 -8.45 -25.08 1.58
C ALA A 111 -7.48 -24.56 0.50
N VAL A 112 -7.21 -25.36 -0.54
CA VAL A 112 -6.29 -24.98 -1.63
C VAL A 112 -6.97 -24.22 -2.78
N SER A 113 -8.29 -24.20 -2.83
CA SER A 113 -9.05 -23.63 -3.97
C SER A 113 -8.73 -22.15 -4.23
N GLY A 114 -8.50 -21.37 -3.19
CA GLY A 114 -8.14 -19.95 -3.31
C GLY A 114 -6.79 -19.70 -3.97
N PHE A 115 -5.84 -20.62 -3.83
CA PHE A 115 -4.49 -20.52 -4.42
C PHE A 115 -4.46 -20.81 -5.92
N GLY A 116 -5.52 -21.45 -6.45
CA GLY A 116 -5.71 -21.68 -7.88
C GLY A 116 -6.38 -20.50 -8.61
N ASN A 117 -6.68 -19.39 -7.92
CA ASN A 117 -7.43 -18.29 -8.51
C ASN A 117 -6.58 -17.53 -9.55
N SER A 118 -7.08 -17.42 -10.78
CA SER A 118 -6.39 -16.75 -11.89
C SER A 118 -6.05 -15.28 -11.59
N THR A 119 -6.89 -14.60 -10.82
CA THR A 119 -6.67 -13.21 -10.38
C THR A 119 -5.48 -13.14 -9.42
N VAL A 120 -5.31 -14.13 -8.54
CA VAL A 120 -4.14 -14.21 -7.64
C VAL A 120 -2.85 -14.43 -8.43
N TRP A 121 -2.88 -15.30 -9.44
CA TRP A 121 -1.72 -15.54 -10.31
C TRP A 121 -1.35 -14.34 -11.19
N LEU A 122 -2.34 -13.56 -11.64
CA LEU A 122 -2.09 -12.29 -12.33
C LEU A 122 -1.27 -11.32 -11.46
N ILE A 123 -1.60 -11.23 -10.17
CA ILE A 123 -0.87 -10.41 -9.20
C ILE A 123 0.55 -10.92 -8.99
N PHE A 124 0.70 -12.23 -8.83
CA PHE A 124 2.02 -12.85 -8.68
C PHE A 124 2.93 -12.49 -9.87
N GLY A 125 2.43 -12.61 -11.09
CA GLY A 125 3.14 -12.15 -12.29
C GLY A 125 3.50 -10.66 -12.24
N ALA A 126 2.54 -9.81 -11.87
CA ALA A 126 2.80 -8.36 -11.71
C ALA A 126 3.88 -8.06 -10.66
N PHE A 127 3.93 -8.78 -9.53
CA PHE A 127 4.98 -8.62 -8.52
C PHE A 127 6.36 -9.04 -9.04
N MET A 128 6.43 -10.11 -9.84
CA MET A 128 7.69 -10.53 -10.47
C MET A 128 8.20 -9.48 -11.46
N PHE A 129 7.31 -8.93 -12.29
CA PHE A 129 7.65 -7.81 -13.17
C PHE A 129 8.08 -6.57 -12.39
N ALA A 130 7.36 -6.21 -11.32
CA ALA A 130 7.70 -5.11 -10.43
C ALA A 130 9.08 -5.30 -9.78
N ALA A 131 9.41 -6.50 -9.32
CA ALA A 131 10.71 -6.78 -8.72
C ALA A 131 11.87 -6.63 -9.73
N GLY A 132 11.68 -7.07 -10.97
CA GLY A 132 12.63 -6.84 -12.06
C GLY A 132 12.80 -5.35 -12.37
N TYR A 133 11.68 -4.64 -12.44
CA TYR A 133 11.62 -3.19 -12.63
C TYR A 133 12.36 -2.42 -11.52
N ASP A 134 12.13 -2.78 -10.27
CA ASP A 134 12.78 -2.17 -9.10
C ASP A 134 14.28 -2.41 -9.09
N LYS A 135 14.74 -3.62 -9.44
CA LYS A 135 16.18 -3.90 -9.57
C LYS A 135 16.87 -3.01 -10.60
N THR A 136 16.20 -2.69 -11.72
CA THR A 136 16.76 -1.79 -12.73
C THR A 136 16.72 -0.31 -12.34
N GLN A 137 15.99 0.03 -11.26
CA GLN A 137 15.74 1.40 -10.82
C GLN A 137 15.11 2.29 -11.92
N PHE A 138 14.39 1.68 -12.87
CA PHE A 138 13.77 2.41 -13.98
C PHE A 138 12.76 3.46 -13.47
N GLY A 139 11.94 3.11 -12.48
CA GLY A 139 10.98 4.03 -11.88
C GLY A 139 11.62 5.28 -11.28
N ARG A 140 12.75 5.09 -10.58
CA ARG A 140 13.55 6.20 -10.06
C ARG A 140 14.08 7.09 -11.19
N ARG A 141 14.60 6.52 -12.28
CA ARG A 141 15.09 7.30 -13.44
C ARG A 141 13.96 8.13 -14.06
N LEU A 142 12.80 7.52 -14.28
CA LEU A 142 11.63 8.18 -14.85
C LEU A 142 11.14 9.34 -13.99
N ALA A 143 11.02 9.13 -12.69
CA ALA A 143 10.61 10.15 -11.75
C ALA A 143 11.62 11.32 -11.68
N LEU A 144 12.93 11.05 -11.69
CA LEU A 144 13.96 12.09 -11.75
C LEU A 144 13.91 12.90 -13.06
N ILE A 145 13.62 12.25 -14.19
CA ILE A 145 13.42 12.94 -15.47
C ILE A 145 12.25 13.90 -15.37
N LEU A 146 11.11 13.45 -14.84
CA LEU A 146 9.92 14.30 -14.68
C LEU A 146 10.19 15.48 -13.74
N VAL A 147 10.83 15.26 -12.60
CA VAL A 147 11.22 16.35 -11.68
C VAL A 147 12.19 17.33 -12.34
N LYS A 148 13.14 16.85 -13.16
CA LYS A 148 14.07 17.72 -13.88
C LYS A 148 13.35 18.66 -14.84
N TYR A 149 12.35 18.18 -15.58
CA TYR A 149 11.64 18.99 -16.58
C TYR A 149 10.52 19.85 -15.98
N LEU A 150 9.84 19.37 -14.93
CA LEU A 150 8.66 20.02 -14.35
C LEU A 150 8.93 20.66 -12.97
N GLY A 151 10.15 20.62 -12.43
CA GLY A 151 10.47 21.05 -11.06
C GLY A 151 10.57 22.56 -10.81
N ARG A 152 10.34 23.41 -11.82
CA ARG A 152 10.50 24.87 -11.71
C ARG A 152 9.45 25.55 -10.84
N ARG A 153 8.22 25.05 -10.82
CA ARG A 153 7.13 25.58 -10.01
C ARG A 153 6.61 24.48 -9.11
N SER A 154 6.17 24.84 -7.92
CA SER A 154 5.67 23.86 -6.95
C SER A 154 4.45 23.12 -7.49
N LEU A 155 3.58 23.82 -8.23
CA LEU A 155 2.44 23.19 -8.90
C LEU A 155 2.87 22.16 -9.95
N THR A 156 3.79 22.53 -10.86
CA THR A 156 4.26 21.61 -11.91
C THR A 156 5.05 20.44 -11.34
N LEU A 157 5.75 20.64 -10.22
CA LEU A 157 6.38 19.57 -9.46
C LEU A 157 5.34 18.59 -8.87
N GLY A 158 4.21 19.09 -8.40
CA GLY A 158 3.08 18.25 -7.98
C GLY A 158 2.53 17.38 -9.12
N TYR A 159 2.38 17.95 -10.32
CA TYR A 159 2.03 17.19 -11.52
C TYR A 159 3.11 16.16 -11.89
N ALA A 160 4.39 16.51 -11.76
CA ALA A 160 5.50 15.58 -12.03
C ALA A 160 5.41 14.33 -11.13
N ILE A 161 5.11 14.52 -9.85
CA ILE A 161 4.91 13.44 -8.88
C ILE A 161 3.70 12.59 -9.28
N THR A 162 2.59 13.23 -9.61
CA THR A 162 1.34 12.55 -9.99
C THR A 162 1.53 11.70 -11.24
N PHE A 163 2.22 12.23 -12.26
CA PHE A 163 2.52 11.48 -13.48
C PHE A 163 3.55 10.38 -13.27
N ALA A 164 4.55 10.60 -12.40
CA ALA A 164 5.49 9.55 -12.04
C ALA A 164 4.75 8.36 -11.41
N ASP A 165 3.85 8.63 -10.46
CA ASP A 165 3.04 7.58 -9.82
C ASP A 165 2.08 6.91 -10.82
N LEU A 166 1.42 7.69 -11.69
CA LEU A 166 0.55 7.18 -12.75
C LEU A 166 1.26 6.19 -13.69
N LEU A 167 2.49 6.50 -14.09
CA LEU A 167 3.28 5.64 -14.97
C LEU A 167 3.79 4.37 -14.26
N LEU A 168 3.97 4.44 -12.94
CA LEU A 168 4.42 3.33 -12.12
C LEU A 168 3.29 2.36 -11.74
N ALA A 169 2.07 2.88 -11.58
CA ALA A 169 0.95 2.16 -11.00
C ALA A 169 0.50 0.88 -11.75
N PRO A 170 0.47 0.82 -13.10
CA PRO A 170 0.07 -0.40 -13.81
C PRO A 170 0.98 -1.59 -13.49
N PHE A 171 2.26 -1.32 -13.23
CA PHE A 171 3.32 -2.32 -13.13
C PHE A 171 3.72 -2.66 -11.70
N THR A 172 3.36 -1.81 -10.73
CA THR A 172 3.74 -1.98 -9.32
C THR A 172 2.52 -2.34 -8.48
N PRO A 173 2.32 -3.63 -8.12
CA PRO A 173 1.10 -4.10 -7.48
C PRO A 173 1.01 -3.84 -5.96
N SER A 174 1.71 -2.80 -5.50
CA SER A 174 1.71 -2.35 -4.12
C SER A 174 1.78 -0.84 -4.08
N ASN A 175 0.78 -0.21 -3.46
CA ASN A 175 0.82 1.24 -3.23
C ASN A 175 2.04 1.61 -2.37
N THR A 176 2.41 0.76 -1.42
CA THR A 176 3.43 1.10 -0.42
C THR A 176 4.81 1.02 -1.04
N ALA A 177 5.03 0.03 -1.92
CA ALA A 177 6.26 -0.08 -2.70
C ALA A 177 6.43 1.11 -3.66
N ARG A 178 5.34 1.52 -4.34
CA ARG A 178 5.38 2.65 -5.27
C ARG A 178 5.61 3.97 -4.53
N SER A 179 4.74 4.30 -3.58
CA SER A 179 4.77 5.57 -2.86
C SER A 179 5.95 5.67 -1.91
N GLY A 180 6.15 4.67 -1.04
CA GLY A 180 7.22 4.68 -0.03
C GLY A 180 8.59 4.29 -0.58
N GLY A 181 8.65 3.34 -1.52
CA GLY A 181 9.90 2.83 -2.07
C GLY A 181 10.46 3.66 -3.22
N THR A 182 9.63 4.06 -4.19
CA THR A 182 10.11 4.75 -5.39
C THR A 182 9.94 6.27 -5.32
N ILE A 183 8.73 6.73 -4.97
CA ILE A 183 8.38 8.15 -5.06
C ILE A 183 8.90 8.94 -3.84
N TYR A 184 8.71 8.42 -2.63
CA TYR A 184 9.06 9.12 -1.39
C TYR A 184 10.54 9.50 -1.29
N PRO A 185 11.54 8.63 -1.60
CA PRO A 185 12.94 9.03 -1.55
C PRO A 185 13.29 10.18 -2.50
N ILE A 186 12.57 10.31 -3.61
CA ILE A 186 12.78 11.42 -4.55
C ILE A 186 12.21 12.71 -3.97
N ILE A 187 10.99 12.65 -3.43
CA ILE A 187 10.33 13.83 -2.90
C ILE A 187 10.94 14.27 -1.59
N ALA A 188 11.25 13.37 -0.65
CA ALA A 188 11.79 13.72 0.68
C ALA A 188 13.12 14.47 0.62
N ASN A 189 13.89 14.31 -0.47
CA ASN A 189 15.14 15.02 -0.71
C ASN A 189 14.95 16.44 -1.28
N LEU A 190 13.75 16.80 -1.75
CA LEU A 190 13.47 18.14 -2.32
C LEU A 190 13.22 19.22 -1.25
N PRO A 191 12.33 19.04 -0.25
CA PRO A 191 11.99 20.06 0.75
C PRO A 191 13.20 20.67 1.48
N PRO A 192 14.23 19.90 1.88
CA PRO A 192 15.40 20.47 2.55
C PRO A 192 16.14 21.52 1.72
N LEU A 193 16.11 21.42 0.38
CA LEU A 193 16.71 22.41 -0.52
C LEU A 193 16.03 23.78 -0.43
N TYR A 194 14.76 23.82 0.01
CA TYR A 194 13.98 25.05 0.22
C TYR A 194 13.95 25.47 1.69
N GLY A 195 14.79 24.86 2.53
CA GLY A 195 14.75 25.03 3.98
C GLY A 195 13.43 24.55 4.61
N SER A 196 12.74 23.60 3.97
CA SER A 196 11.49 23.00 4.47
C SER A 196 11.81 21.69 5.19
N LYS A 197 11.57 21.64 6.50
CA LYS A 197 11.92 20.49 7.36
C LYS A 197 10.68 19.82 7.95
N PRO A 198 10.71 18.49 8.19
CA PRO A 198 9.63 17.79 8.88
C PRO A 198 9.55 18.24 10.34
N ASN A 199 8.33 18.28 10.90
CA ASN A 199 8.04 18.67 12.28
C ASN A 199 8.51 20.08 12.67
N ASP A 200 8.61 20.97 11.70
CA ASP A 200 9.04 22.36 11.86
C ASP A 200 8.02 23.30 11.18
N PRO A 201 7.82 24.54 11.64
CA PRO A 201 6.93 25.49 10.96
C PRO A 201 7.26 25.68 9.46
N SER A 202 8.52 25.50 9.06
CA SER A 202 8.98 25.53 7.67
C SER A 202 8.48 24.37 6.80
N ALA A 203 7.85 23.33 7.35
CA ALA A 203 7.27 22.22 6.60
C ALA A 203 6.29 22.69 5.51
N ARG A 204 5.61 23.82 5.76
CA ARG A 204 4.64 24.44 4.84
C ARG A 204 5.26 25.11 3.62
N ARG A 205 6.57 25.38 3.64
CA ARG A 205 7.26 26.02 2.51
C ARG A 205 7.04 25.27 1.21
N ILE A 206 7.20 23.95 1.24
CA ILE A 206 6.91 23.08 0.08
C ILE A 206 6.66 21.62 0.49
N GLY A 207 7.30 21.14 1.57
CA GLY A 207 7.31 19.73 1.92
C GLY A 207 5.92 19.14 2.18
N SER A 208 5.10 19.82 2.97
CA SER A 208 3.74 19.36 3.26
C SER A 208 2.86 19.28 2.01
N TYR A 209 2.94 20.24 1.08
CA TYR A 209 2.22 20.20 -0.19
C TYR A 209 2.65 18.99 -1.04
N LEU A 210 3.95 18.76 -1.19
CA LEU A 210 4.46 17.64 -2.00
C LEU A 210 4.10 16.28 -1.40
N MET A 211 4.13 16.15 -0.08
CA MET A 211 3.70 14.93 0.60
C MET A 211 2.20 14.68 0.40
N TRP A 212 1.38 15.72 0.49
CA TRP A 212 -0.06 15.62 0.21
C TRP A 212 -0.34 15.17 -1.22
N VAL A 213 0.31 15.77 -2.21
CA VAL A 213 0.15 15.37 -3.62
C VAL A 213 0.61 13.93 -3.84
N ALA A 214 1.70 13.50 -3.20
CA ALA A 214 2.21 12.15 -3.35
C ALA A 214 1.24 11.09 -2.84
N ILE A 215 0.69 11.29 -1.63
CA ILE A 215 -0.24 10.31 -1.04
C ILE A 215 -1.56 10.26 -1.79
N THR A 216 -2.10 11.40 -2.21
CA THR A 216 -3.37 11.43 -2.96
C THR A 216 -3.20 10.91 -4.38
N ALA A 217 -2.09 11.20 -5.06
CA ALA A 217 -1.78 10.61 -6.37
C ALA A 217 -1.77 9.09 -6.27
N ALA A 218 -1.09 8.55 -5.26
CA ALA A 218 -1.03 7.14 -5.00
C ALA A 218 -2.40 6.51 -4.76
N CYS A 219 -3.30 7.18 -4.03
CA CYS A 219 -4.67 6.71 -3.84
C CYS A 219 -5.43 6.65 -5.17
N ILE A 220 -5.38 7.70 -5.98
CA ILE A 220 -6.11 7.79 -7.26
C ILE A 220 -5.63 6.70 -8.22
N THR A 221 -4.32 6.58 -8.41
CA THR A 221 -3.72 5.61 -9.34
C THR A 221 -3.93 4.18 -8.83
N SER A 222 -3.94 3.97 -7.51
CA SER A 222 -4.26 2.67 -6.90
C SER A 222 -5.69 2.23 -7.18
N SER A 223 -6.66 3.15 -7.25
CA SER A 223 -8.02 2.84 -7.65
C SER A 223 -8.16 2.65 -9.17
N MET A 224 -7.37 3.38 -9.96
CA MET A 224 -7.44 3.37 -11.42
C MET A 224 -6.98 2.05 -12.06
N PHE A 225 -5.98 1.39 -11.49
CA PHE A 225 -5.46 0.12 -12.01
C PHE A 225 -5.80 -1.05 -11.10
N LEU A 226 -6.40 -2.09 -11.68
CA LEU A 226 -6.80 -3.30 -10.96
C LEU A 226 -5.61 -3.94 -10.21
N SER A 227 -4.42 -3.94 -10.81
CA SER A 227 -3.21 -4.52 -10.23
C SER A 227 -2.59 -3.67 -9.12
N ALA A 228 -2.89 -2.38 -9.01
CA ALA A 228 -2.13 -1.45 -8.17
C ALA A 228 -2.41 -1.57 -6.65
N LEU A 229 -3.49 -2.26 -6.27
CA LEU A 229 -3.92 -2.39 -4.87
C LEU A 229 -4.69 -3.71 -4.63
N ALA A 230 -4.31 -4.46 -3.60
CA ALA A 230 -4.90 -5.77 -3.27
C ALA A 230 -6.44 -5.75 -3.09
N PRO A 231 -7.02 -4.79 -2.35
CA PRO A 231 -8.49 -4.61 -2.27
C PRO A 231 -9.25 -4.63 -3.61
N ASN A 232 -8.68 -4.11 -4.70
CA ASN A 232 -9.36 -4.09 -6.00
C ASN A 232 -9.61 -5.52 -6.52
N LEU A 233 -8.68 -6.42 -6.26
CA LEU A 233 -8.72 -7.81 -6.71
C LEU A 233 -9.66 -8.63 -5.85
N LEU A 234 -9.73 -8.33 -4.55
CA LEU A 234 -10.76 -8.87 -3.67
C LEU A 234 -12.15 -8.47 -4.15
N ALA A 235 -12.35 -7.18 -4.48
CA ALA A 235 -13.62 -6.71 -5.03
C ALA A 235 -13.99 -7.44 -6.33
N LEU A 236 -13.02 -7.63 -7.24
CA LEU A 236 -13.24 -8.37 -8.49
C LEU A 236 -13.63 -9.83 -8.26
N ALA A 237 -12.96 -10.50 -7.31
CA ALA A 237 -13.27 -11.88 -6.94
C ALA A 237 -14.70 -11.99 -6.36
N LEU A 238 -15.12 -11.04 -5.53
CA LEU A 238 -16.47 -10.97 -4.96
C LEU A 238 -17.54 -10.70 -6.01
N VAL A 239 -17.30 -9.76 -6.94
CA VAL A 239 -18.23 -9.49 -8.06
C VAL A 239 -18.43 -10.75 -8.90
N LYS A 240 -17.34 -11.47 -9.19
CA LYS A 240 -17.41 -12.72 -9.95
C LYS A 240 -18.17 -13.82 -9.20
N SER A 241 -17.98 -13.96 -7.88
CA SER A 241 -18.66 -15.01 -7.11
C SER A 241 -20.13 -14.72 -6.82
N ILE A 242 -20.51 -13.45 -6.63
CA ILE A 242 -21.88 -13.06 -6.25
C ILE A 242 -22.73 -12.78 -7.49
N VAL A 243 -22.19 -12.02 -8.46
CA VAL A 243 -22.95 -11.53 -9.62
C VAL A 243 -22.66 -12.37 -10.87
N GLY A 244 -21.61 -13.17 -10.88
CA GLY A 244 -21.20 -13.97 -12.04
C GLY A 244 -20.50 -13.17 -13.14
N ILE A 245 -20.27 -11.87 -12.93
CA ILE A 245 -19.64 -10.98 -13.92
C ILE A 245 -18.12 -11.07 -13.80
N ASN A 246 -17.45 -11.34 -14.93
CA ASN A 246 -15.99 -11.34 -15.01
C ASN A 246 -15.50 -10.00 -15.58
N ILE A 247 -14.95 -9.16 -14.71
CA ILE A 247 -14.35 -7.88 -15.12
C ILE A 247 -12.89 -8.13 -15.50
N SER A 248 -12.48 -7.68 -16.69
CA SER A 248 -11.07 -7.76 -17.10
C SER A 248 -10.28 -6.55 -16.59
N TRP A 249 -8.95 -6.65 -16.58
CA TRP A 249 -8.07 -5.52 -16.24
C TRP A 249 -8.35 -4.30 -17.12
N GLY A 250 -8.53 -4.50 -18.44
CA GLY A 250 -8.82 -3.42 -19.38
C GLY A 250 -10.19 -2.80 -19.16
N THR A 251 -11.20 -3.62 -18.87
CA THR A 251 -12.55 -3.14 -18.55
C THR A 251 -12.55 -2.27 -17.30
N TRP A 252 -11.84 -2.69 -16.25
CA TRP A 252 -11.68 -1.89 -15.02
C TRP A 252 -11.04 -0.53 -15.32
N PHE A 253 -9.93 -0.53 -16.06
CA PHE A 253 -9.20 0.67 -16.41
C PHE A 253 -10.07 1.64 -17.22
N ILE A 254 -10.73 1.16 -18.27
CA ILE A 254 -11.60 1.99 -19.14
C ILE A 254 -12.78 2.54 -18.35
N ALA A 255 -13.38 1.75 -17.45
CA ALA A 255 -14.49 2.20 -16.61
C ALA A 255 -14.06 3.33 -15.66
N PHE A 256 -12.84 3.25 -15.09
CA PHE A 256 -12.32 4.28 -14.20
C PHE A 256 -11.77 5.50 -14.95
N LEU A 257 -11.31 5.32 -16.19
CA LEU A 257 -10.55 6.32 -16.96
C LEU A 257 -11.18 7.73 -16.98
N PRO A 258 -12.50 7.92 -17.21
CA PRO A 258 -13.09 9.26 -17.23
C PRO A 258 -12.90 10.01 -15.91
N VAL A 259 -13.15 9.32 -14.78
CA VAL A 259 -12.99 9.89 -13.44
C VAL A 259 -11.51 10.00 -13.08
N GLY A 260 -10.69 9.01 -13.46
CA GLY A 260 -9.25 9.01 -13.22
C GLY A 260 -8.53 10.19 -13.86
N VAL A 261 -8.82 10.50 -15.13
CA VAL A 261 -8.26 11.67 -15.84
C VAL A 261 -8.65 12.96 -15.13
N LEU A 262 -9.93 13.10 -14.75
CA LEU A 262 -10.41 14.26 -14.01
C LEU A 262 -9.66 14.42 -12.68
N LEU A 263 -9.56 13.33 -11.89
CA LEU A 263 -8.89 13.34 -10.59
C LEU A 263 -7.39 13.66 -10.71
N ILE A 264 -6.69 13.08 -11.69
CA ILE A 264 -5.27 13.35 -11.94
C ILE A 264 -5.04 14.81 -12.35
N ALA A 265 -5.93 15.38 -13.15
CA ALA A 265 -5.84 16.76 -13.57
C ALA A 265 -6.13 17.73 -12.41
N VAL A 266 -7.17 17.44 -11.62
CA VAL A 266 -7.71 18.37 -10.61
C VAL A 266 -7.01 18.25 -9.26
N MET A 267 -6.54 17.06 -8.87
CA MET A 267 -6.02 16.83 -7.53
C MET A 267 -4.82 17.72 -7.17
N PRO A 268 -3.76 17.86 -8.01
CA PRO A 268 -2.64 18.74 -7.67
C PRO A 268 -3.07 20.21 -7.53
N LEU A 269 -4.07 20.65 -8.31
CA LEU A 269 -4.65 21.99 -8.19
C LEU A 269 -5.42 22.17 -6.89
N LEU A 270 -6.23 21.19 -6.50
CA LEU A 270 -6.96 21.22 -5.24
C LEU A 270 -6.00 21.23 -4.05
N ALA A 271 -4.96 20.39 -4.07
CA ALA A 271 -3.92 20.39 -3.04
C ALA A 271 -3.21 21.75 -2.97
N TYR A 272 -2.96 22.38 -4.13
CA TYR A 272 -2.36 23.70 -4.21
C TYR A 272 -3.28 24.81 -3.71
N TRP A 273 -4.60 24.63 -3.77
CA TRP A 273 -5.57 25.60 -3.28
C TRP A 273 -5.88 25.44 -1.79
N PHE A 274 -6.12 24.21 -1.32
CA PHE A 274 -6.39 23.92 0.10
C PHE A 274 -5.14 24.02 0.97
N TYR A 275 -3.99 23.62 0.43
CA TYR A 275 -2.73 23.58 1.15
C TYR A 275 -1.60 24.22 0.33
N PRO A 276 -1.68 25.53 0.05
CA PRO A 276 -0.74 26.21 -0.83
C PRO A 276 0.68 26.17 -0.25
N PRO A 277 1.70 25.80 -1.06
CA PRO A 277 3.09 25.95 -0.65
C PRO A 277 3.45 27.44 -0.59
N GLU A 278 4.22 27.84 0.43
CA GLU A 278 4.70 29.22 0.57
C GLU A 278 5.70 29.57 -0.54
N VAL A 279 6.56 28.61 -0.91
CA VAL A 279 7.47 28.73 -2.04
C VAL A 279 6.79 28.19 -3.29
N LYS A 280 6.61 29.04 -4.30
CA LYS A 280 5.86 28.72 -5.54
C LYS A 280 6.72 28.62 -6.80
N ILE A 281 7.88 29.28 -6.80
CA ILE A 281 8.81 29.35 -7.92
C ILE A 281 10.20 28.96 -7.42
N ASN A 282 10.91 28.17 -8.21
CA ASN A 282 12.30 27.81 -7.98
C ASN A 282 13.19 28.29 -9.15
N ASP A 283 14.11 29.20 -8.86
CA ASP A 283 15.14 29.70 -9.79
C ASP A 283 16.45 28.89 -9.73
N GLU A 284 16.63 28.02 -8.73
CA GLU A 284 17.83 27.20 -8.51
C GLU A 284 17.87 25.92 -9.37
N VAL A 285 16.82 25.59 -10.12
CA VAL A 285 16.83 24.50 -11.12
C VAL A 285 17.18 25.09 -12.50
N PRO A 286 18.46 25.14 -12.91
CA PRO A 286 18.85 25.86 -14.11
C PRO A 286 18.57 24.96 -15.32
N CYS A 287 17.79 25.48 -16.27
CA CYS A 287 17.65 24.87 -17.59
C CYS A 287 17.47 25.98 -18.64
N GLY A 288 18.42 26.93 -18.65
CA GLY A 288 18.48 27.99 -19.65
C GLY A 288 19.61 27.74 -20.65
N PRO A 289 19.50 28.17 -21.93
CA PRO A 289 20.52 27.94 -22.98
C PRO A 289 21.88 28.63 -22.72
N ARG A 290 21.98 29.39 -21.63
CA ARG A 290 23.13 30.24 -21.26
C ARG A 290 23.93 29.71 -20.07
N ALA A 291 23.67 28.49 -19.60
CA ALA A 291 24.56 27.82 -18.67
C ALA A 291 25.83 27.42 -19.43
N SER A 292 26.89 28.19 -19.26
CA SER A 292 28.18 27.94 -19.91
C SER A 292 28.60 26.49 -19.67
N TRP A 293 29.03 25.82 -20.74
CA TRP A 293 29.39 24.39 -20.76
C TRP A 293 30.39 23.97 -19.66
N LYS A 294 31.15 24.93 -19.10
CA LYS A 294 32.07 24.71 -17.97
C LYS A 294 31.35 24.51 -16.63
N SER A 295 30.19 25.13 -16.40
CA SER A 295 29.37 24.93 -15.18
C SER A 295 28.65 23.58 -15.16
N LEU A 296 28.31 23.05 -16.34
CA LEU A 296 27.68 21.75 -16.49
C LEU A 296 28.66 20.60 -16.24
N ALA A 297 29.96 20.75 -16.57
CA ALA A 297 30.98 19.75 -16.22
C ALA A 297 31.21 19.65 -14.70
N ALA A 298 31.24 20.80 -14.01
CA ALA A 298 31.34 20.83 -12.55
C ALA A 298 30.11 20.21 -11.85
N CYS A 299 28.90 20.46 -12.38
CA CYS A 299 27.67 19.92 -11.79
C CYS A 299 27.42 18.43 -12.14
N ARG A 300 27.82 17.99 -13.36
CA ARG A 300 27.66 16.62 -13.84
C ARG A 300 28.62 15.63 -13.17
N VAL A 301 29.81 16.08 -12.76
CA VAL A 301 30.79 15.23 -12.07
C VAL A 301 30.69 15.34 -10.55
N MET A 302 30.41 16.52 -9.99
CA MET A 302 30.53 16.70 -8.53
C MET A 302 29.23 16.40 -7.75
N LYS A 303 28.03 16.59 -8.33
CA LYS A 303 26.76 16.21 -7.66
C LYS A 303 26.23 14.84 -8.08
N PHE A 304 26.47 14.39 -9.31
CA PHE A 304 26.06 13.04 -9.73
C PHE A 304 26.93 11.95 -9.09
N CYS A 305 28.24 12.19 -8.93
CA CYS A 305 29.16 11.23 -8.31
C CYS A 305 29.05 11.21 -6.77
N CYS A 306 28.82 12.37 -6.13
CA CYS A 306 28.62 12.44 -4.68
C CYS A 306 27.23 11.91 -4.26
N TRP A 307 26.19 12.06 -5.10
CA TRP A 307 24.87 11.47 -4.87
C TRP A 307 24.83 9.95 -5.13
N CYS A 308 25.56 9.44 -6.12
CA CYS A 308 25.67 7.99 -6.34
C CYS A 308 26.51 7.30 -5.25
N SER A 309 27.54 7.97 -4.70
CA SER A 309 28.43 7.44 -3.66
C SER A 309 27.82 7.46 -2.24
N SER A 310 26.90 8.40 -1.95
CA SER A 310 26.21 8.46 -0.64
C SER A 310 24.96 7.57 -0.55
N ALA A 311 24.43 7.08 -1.68
CA ALA A 311 23.24 6.24 -1.73
C ALA A 311 23.54 4.73 -1.83
N SER A 312 24.82 4.34 -1.67
CA SER A 312 25.28 2.94 -1.64
C SER A 312 25.83 2.52 -0.26
N ARG A 313 25.41 3.19 0.82
CA ARG A 313 25.61 2.73 2.20
C ARG A 313 24.27 2.71 2.93
#